data_AF-A0ABC8JK20-F1
#
_entry.id   AF-A0ABC8JK20-F1
#
_cell.length_a   1.000
_cell.length_b   1.000
_cell.length_c   1.000
_cell.angle_alpha   90.00
_cell.angle_beta   90.00
_cell.angle_gamma   90.00
#
_symmetry.space_group_name_H-M   'P 1'
#
loop_
_entity.id
_entity.type
_entity.pdbx_description
1 polymer ?
#
loop_
_entity_poly.entity_id
_entity_poly.type
_entity_poly.pdbx_seq_one_letter_code
_entity_poly.pdbx_strand_id
1 'polypeptide(L)'
;MDEKELDQMRKIIKELTKELKAKAMARNVESYLKTKIKNVEEQIDQGRKENKMMEMSDLIFQLMNGERRIADLSQTEMNDLIPCIDESMECVQRRIDTLEQHPDDTKKTYEGGSSKSGGADDDA
;
A
#
# COMPACT_ATOMS: atom_id res chain seq x y z
N MET A 1 64.08 -22.04 -14.68
CA MET A 1 63.27 -21.81 -13.48
C MET A 1 63.57 -22.95 -12.54
N ASP A 2 64.15 -22.64 -11.38
CA ASP A 2 64.52 -23.67 -10.41
C ASP A 2 63.33 -24.04 -9.52
N GLU A 3 63.42 -25.17 -8.80
CA GLU A 3 62.32 -25.65 -7.95
C GLU A 3 61.99 -24.66 -6.82
N LYS A 4 62.96 -23.84 -6.39
CA LYS A 4 62.75 -22.83 -5.35
C LYS A 4 61.90 -21.67 -5.87
N GLU A 5 62.15 -21.21 -7.10
CA GLU A 5 61.35 -20.22 -7.80
C GLU A 5 59.92 -20.73 -8.02
N LEU A 6 59.77 -22.00 -8.42
CA LEU A 6 58.47 -22.64 -8.58
C LEU A 6 57.70 -22.70 -7.25
N ASP A 7 58.35 -23.09 -6.15
CA ASP A 7 57.72 -23.13 -4.83
C ASP A 7 57.36 -21.75 -4.30
N GLN A 8 58.20 -20.75 -4.56
CA GLN A 8 57.90 -19.36 -4.22
C GLN A 8 56.69 -18.84 -5.00
N MET A 9 56.60 -19.14 -6.30
CA MET A 9 55.42 -18.82 -7.11
C MET A 9 54.16 -19.52 -6.60
N ARG A 10 54.23 -20.83 -6.29
CA ARG A 10 53.10 -21.58 -5.71
C ARG A 10 52.62 -20.94 -4.40
N LYS A 11 53.54 -20.51 -3.54
CA LYS A 11 53.22 -19.84 -2.27
C LYS A 11 52.51 -18.50 -2.50
N ILE A 12 52.99 -17.68 -3.43
CA ILE A 12 52.38 -16.39 -3.78
C ILE A 12 50.98 -16.59 -4.36
N ILE A 13 50.81 -17.54 -5.29
CA ILE A 13 49.50 -17.85 -5.89
C ILE A 13 48.49 -18.28 -4.82
N LYS A 14 48.93 -19.09 -3.85
CA LYS A 14 48.08 -19.56 -2.75
C LYS A 14 47.60 -18.41 -1.87
N GLU A 15 48.47 -17.47 -1.52
CA GLU A 15 48.07 -16.31 -0.72
C GLU A 15 47.17 -15.33 -1.49
N LEU A 16 47.48 -15.02 -2.75
CA LEU A 16 46.62 -14.18 -3.59
C LEU A 16 45.22 -14.79 -3.76
N THR A 17 45.13 -16.11 -3.93
CA THR A 17 43.84 -16.81 -4.02
C THR A 17 43.04 -16.69 -2.74
N LYS A 18 43.70 -16.76 -1.57
CA LYS A 18 43.07 -16.62 -0.27
C LYS A 18 42.54 -15.20 -0.05
N GLU A 19 43.32 -14.18 -0.40
CA GLU A 19 42.90 -12.78 -0.33
C GLU A 19 41.71 -12.48 -1.25
N LEU A 20 41.73 -12.99 -2.49
CA LEU A 20 40.63 -12.82 -3.43
C LEU A 20 39.33 -13.44 -2.91
N LYS A 21 39.39 -14.64 -2.33
CA LYS A 21 38.22 -15.29 -1.72
C LYS A 21 37.69 -14.50 -0.53
N ALA A 22 38.58 -14.01 0.35
CA ALA A 22 38.17 -13.19 1.50
C ALA A 22 37.49 -11.89 1.06
N LYS A 23 38.05 -11.19 0.06
CA LYS A 23 37.46 -9.98 -0.53
C LYS A 23 36.11 -10.26 -1.21
N ALA A 24 35.98 -11.37 -1.92
CA ALA A 24 34.71 -11.75 -2.55
C ALA A 24 33.61 -12.03 -1.52
N MET A 25 33.93 -12.75 -0.44
CA MET A 25 33.00 -13.00 0.67
C MET A 25 32.60 -11.71 1.39
N ALA A 26 33.56 -10.83 1.69
CA ALA A 26 33.30 -9.54 2.32
C ALA A 26 32.40 -8.65 1.44
N ARG A 27 32.67 -8.58 0.14
CA ARG A 27 31.85 -7.84 -0.83
C ARG A 27 30.43 -8.40 -0.92
N ASN A 28 30.26 -9.72 -0.81
CA ASN A 28 28.95 -10.36 -0.78
C ASN A 28 28.15 -9.94 0.46
N VAL A 29 28.77 -9.95 1.65
CA VAL A 29 28.15 -9.49 2.89
C VAL A 29 27.80 -8.00 2.83
N GLU A 30 28.71 -7.15 2.37
CA GLU A 30 28.48 -5.71 2.23
C GLU A 30 27.31 -5.43 1.27
N SER A 31 27.27 -6.12 0.12
CA SER A 31 26.18 -6.00 -0.84
C SER A 31 24.84 -6.46 -0.24
N TYR A 32 24.83 -7.58 0.49
CA TYR A 32 23.65 -8.08 1.16
C TYR A 32 23.12 -7.08 2.18
N LEU A 33 24.00 -6.53 3.03
CA LEU A 33 23.64 -5.54 4.04
C LEU A 33 23.10 -4.25 3.39
N LYS A 34 23.72 -3.74 2.33
CA LYS A 34 23.22 -2.57 1.58
C LYS A 34 21.81 -2.80 1.04
N THR A 35 21.58 -3.95 0.41
CA THR A 35 20.23 -4.31 -0.07
C THR A 35 19.24 -4.40 1.09
N LYS A 36 19.64 -4.99 2.22
CA LYS A 36 18.75 -5.12 3.38
C LYS A 36 18.42 -3.77 4.00
N ILE A 37 19.38 -2.86 4.09
CA ILE A 37 19.16 -1.47 4.55
C ILE A 37 18.17 -0.77 3.63
N LYS A 38 18.38 -0.80 2.31
CA LYS A 38 17.46 -0.19 1.33
C LYS A 38 16.03 -0.71 1.47
N ASN A 39 15.87 -2.02 1.62
CA ASN A 39 14.55 -2.62 1.80
C ASN A 39 13.87 -2.18 3.10
N VAL A 40 14.64 -1.96 4.17
CA VAL A 40 14.10 -1.46 5.44
C VAL A 40 13.75 0.02 5.34
N GLU A 41 14.56 0.82 4.66
CA GLU A 41 14.26 2.23 4.37
C GLU A 41 12.95 2.35 3.58
N GLU A 42 12.76 1.54 2.54
CA GLU A 42 11.51 1.49 1.76
C GLU A 42 10.31 1.10 2.64
N GLN A 43 10.46 0.14 3.55
CA GLN A 43 9.40 -0.24 4.50
C GLN A 43 9.06 0.87 5.49
N ILE A 44 10.06 1.62 5.96
CA ILE A 44 9.85 2.77 6.86
C ILE A 44 9.08 3.87 6.13
N ASP A 45 9.45 4.17 4.88
CA ASP A 45 8.78 5.21 4.11
C ASP A 45 7.34 4.81 3.75
N GLN A 46 7.11 3.54 3.45
CA GLN A 46 5.76 3.00 3.27
C GLN A 46 4.93 3.13 4.56
N GLY A 47 5.49 2.71 5.70
CA GLY A 47 4.81 2.81 6.99
C GLY A 47 4.49 4.26 7.40
N ARG A 48 5.38 5.22 7.07
CA ARG A 48 5.11 6.65 7.26
C ARG A 48 3.95 7.13 6.39
N LYS A 49 3.88 6.70 5.14
CA LYS A 49 2.76 7.04 4.24
C LYS A 49 1.44 6.48 4.76
N GLU A 50 1.44 5.23 5.21
CA GLU A 50 0.25 4.57 5.78
C GLU A 50 -0.23 5.24 7.06
N ASN A 51 0.68 5.53 8.00
CA ASN A 51 0.34 6.25 9.23
C ASN A 51 -0.27 7.62 8.92
N LYS A 52 0.33 8.35 7.99
CA LYS A 52 -0.18 9.67 7.57
C LYS A 52 -1.57 9.56 6.95
N MET A 53 -1.82 8.55 6.11
CA MET A 53 -3.15 8.32 5.53
C MET A 53 -4.19 8.00 6.61
N MET A 54 -3.81 7.23 7.63
CA MET A 54 -4.68 6.93 8.77
C MET A 54 -5.01 8.19 9.57
N GLU A 55 -4.00 9.02 9.89
CA GLU A 55 -4.18 10.31 10.57
C GLU A 55 -5.10 11.24 9.78
N MET A 56 -4.94 11.33 8.46
CA MET A 56 -5.81 12.15 7.61
C MET A 56 -7.23 11.58 7.51
N SER A 57 -7.39 10.25 7.52
CA SER A 57 -8.71 9.61 7.55
C SER A 57 -9.48 9.96 8.83
N ASP A 58 -8.80 9.88 9.98
CA ASP A 58 -9.38 10.27 11.28
C ASP A 58 -9.73 11.76 11.31
N LEU A 59 -8.86 12.60 10.72
CA LEU A 59 -9.12 14.04 10.61
C LEU A 59 -10.35 14.33 9.73
N ILE A 60 -10.50 13.67 8.59
CA ILE A 60 -11.69 13.78 7.72
C ILE A 60 -12.94 13.39 8.51
N PHE A 61 -12.90 12.30 9.27
CA PHE A 61 -14.02 11.86 10.10
C PHE A 61 -14.43 12.91 11.13
N GLN A 62 -13.46 13.49 11.85
CA GLN A 62 -13.71 14.58 12.81
C GLN A 62 -14.34 15.82 12.14
N LEU A 63 -13.86 16.18 10.94
CA LEU A 63 -14.41 17.28 10.16
C LEU A 63 -15.86 16.99 9.73
N MET A 64 -16.15 15.77 9.28
CA MET A 64 -17.49 15.36 8.85
C MET A 64 -18.50 15.33 9.99
N ASN A 65 -18.08 14.95 11.20
CA ASN A 65 -18.93 14.94 12.39
C ASN A 65 -19.08 16.32 13.05
N GLY A 66 -18.34 17.32 12.57
CA GLY A 66 -18.33 18.67 13.15
C GLY A 66 -17.59 18.77 14.49
N GLU A 67 -16.81 17.75 14.86
CA GLU A 67 -15.95 17.75 16.05
C GLU A 67 -14.79 18.75 15.91
N ARG A 68 -14.34 18.96 14.68
CA ARG A 68 -13.31 19.95 14.32
C ARG A 68 -13.79 20.78 13.13
N ARG A 69 -13.37 22.05 13.03
CA ARG A 69 -13.64 22.88 11.85
C ARG A 69 -12.41 22.93 10.95
N ILE A 70 -12.64 23.12 9.66
CA ILE A 70 -11.55 23.31 8.67
C ILE A 70 -10.67 24.52 9.05
N ALA A 71 -11.27 25.56 9.65
CA ALA A 71 -10.54 26.74 10.11
C ALA A 71 -9.56 26.47 11.26
N ASP A 72 -9.69 25.34 11.95
CA ASP A 72 -8.84 24.95 13.08
C ASP A 72 -7.64 24.10 12.63
N LEU A 73 -7.54 23.77 11.33
CA LEU A 73 -6.44 22.97 10.80
C LEU A 73 -5.16 23.80 10.69
N SER A 74 -4.05 23.19 11.08
CA SER A 74 -2.74 23.71 10.75
C SER A 74 -2.49 23.67 9.25
N GLN A 75 -1.57 24.50 8.77
CA GLN A 75 -1.17 24.49 7.36
C GLN A 75 -0.63 23.11 6.93
N THR A 76 0.07 22.42 7.83
CA THR A 76 0.58 21.07 7.58
C THR A 76 -0.55 20.07 7.40
N GLU A 77 -1.50 20.02 8.33
CA GLU A 77 -2.69 19.15 8.21
C GLU A 77 -3.46 19.45 6.92
N MET A 78 -3.63 20.73 6.57
CA MET A 78 -4.33 21.12 5.34
C MET A 78 -3.59 20.67 4.08
N ASN A 79 -2.27 20.84 4.02
CA ASN A 79 -1.44 20.37 2.89
C ASN A 79 -1.47 18.83 2.77
N ASP A 80 -1.51 18.15 3.90
CA ASP A 80 -1.53 16.69 3.98
C ASP A 80 -2.90 16.10 3.62
N LEU A 81 -3.96 16.87 3.81
CA LEU A 81 -5.33 16.49 3.50
C LEU A 81 -5.63 16.49 1.98
N ILE A 82 -5.00 17.40 1.22
CA ILE A 82 -5.20 17.54 -0.23
C ILE A 82 -5.06 16.20 -0.96
N PRO A 83 -3.93 15.48 -0.89
CA PRO A 83 -3.77 14.22 -1.62
C PRO A 83 -4.75 13.14 -1.14
N CYS A 84 -5.15 13.14 0.13
CA CYS A 84 -6.12 12.18 0.65
C CYS A 84 -7.54 12.43 0.09
N ILE A 85 -7.92 13.69 -0.08
CA ILE A 85 -9.19 14.06 -0.72
C ILE A 85 -9.15 13.69 -2.20
N ASP A 86 -8.05 13.97 -2.91
CA ASP A 86 -7.90 13.63 -4.32
C ASP A 86 -8.03 12.11 -4.55
N GLU A 87 -7.30 11.29 -3.76
CA GLU A 87 -7.40 9.83 -3.82
C GLU A 87 -8.83 9.32 -3.51
N SER A 88 -9.52 9.95 -2.56
CA SER A 88 -10.90 9.62 -2.21
C SER A 88 -11.88 9.96 -3.33
N MET A 89 -11.73 11.12 -3.96
CA MET A 89 -12.54 11.57 -5.09
C MET A 89 -12.33 10.67 -6.31
N GLU A 90 -11.08 10.29 -6.62
CA GLU A 90 -10.78 9.32 -7.68
C GLU A 90 -11.41 7.95 -7.40
N CYS A 91 -11.40 7.50 -6.14
CA CYS A 91 -12.03 6.26 -5.74
C CYS A 91 -13.56 6.29 -5.95
N VAL A 92 -14.19 7.40 -5.56
CA VAL A 92 -15.63 7.62 -5.79
C VAL A 92 -15.93 7.65 -7.29
N GLN A 93 -15.13 8.36 -8.10
CA GLN A 93 -15.32 8.41 -9.56
C GLN A 93 -15.23 7.01 -10.19
N ARG A 94 -14.20 6.23 -9.84
CA ARG A 94 -14.05 4.84 -10.34
C ARG A 94 -15.27 3.97 -9.99
N ARG A 95 -15.84 4.15 -8.80
CA ARG A 95 -17.05 3.43 -8.38
C ARG A 95 -18.27 3.88 -9.18
N ILE A 96 -18.41 5.17 -9.45
CA ILE A 96 -19.47 5.71 -10.32
C ILE A 96 -19.34 5.10 -11.71
N ASP A 97 -18.15 5.15 -12.33
CA ASP A 97 -17.91 4.60 -13.66
C ASP A 97 -18.26 3.10 -13.75
N THR A 98 -17.92 2.34 -12.70
CA THR A 98 -18.25 0.91 -12.60
C THR A 98 -19.76 0.68 -12.56
N LEU A 99 -20.50 1.51 -11.83
CA LEU A 99 -21.96 1.42 -11.73
C LEU A 99 -22.64 1.84 -13.04
N GLU A 100 -22.11 2.86 -13.72
CA GLU A 100 -22.63 3.33 -15.01
C GLU A 100 -22.39 2.32 -16.14
N GLN A 101 -21.32 1.51 -16.07
CA GLN A 101 -21.04 0.44 -17.02
C GLN A 101 -21.92 -0.81 -16.82
N HIS A 102 -22.61 -0.94 -15.69
CA HIS A 102 -23.54 -2.04 -15.38
C HIS A 102 -24.95 -1.53 -14.97
N PRO A 103 -25.73 -0.94 -15.89
CA PRO A 103 -26.99 -0.29 -15.53
C PRO A 103 -28.20 -1.20 -15.24
N ASP A 104 -28.13 -2.53 -15.41
CA ASP A 104 -29.30 -3.39 -15.11
C ASP A 104 -28.92 -4.88 -14.89
N ASP A 105 -28.91 -5.31 -13.63
CA ASP A 105 -29.13 -6.73 -13.23
C ASP A 105 -30.11 -6.85 -12.05
N THR A 106 -30.64 -5.74 -11.53
CA THR A 106 -31.55 -5.74 -10.36
C THR A 106 -33.03 -5.69 -10.71
N LYS A 107 -33.42 -5.61 -11.99
CA LYS A 107 -34.81 -5.80 -12.42
C LYS A 107 -35.08 -7.24 -12.85
N LYS A 108 -35.09 -8.18 -11.91
CA LYS A 108 -35.87 -9.42 -12.06
C LYS A 108 -37.05 -9.42 -11.10
N THR A 109 -38.15 -8.88 -11.63
CA THR A 109 -39.56 -9.28 -11.39
C THR A 109 -39.87 -10.01 -10.08
N TYR A 110 -40.41 -9.28 -9.10
CA TYR A 110 -41.46 -9.86 -8.26
C TYR A 110 -42.80 -9.52 -8.96
N GLU A 111 -43.35 -10.47 -9.72
CA GLU A 111 -44.77 -10.43 -10.02
C GLU A 111 -45.51 -10.78 -8.73
N GLY A 112 -46.04 -9.76 -8.06
CA GLY A 112 -46.88 -9.92 -6.89
C GLY A 112 -48.11 -10.75 -7.24
N GLY A 113 -48.14 -11.97 -6.72
CA GLY A 113 -49.31 -12.83 -6.76
C GLY A 113 -50.52 -12.13 -6.14
N SER A 114 -51.54 -11.96 -6.97
CA SER A 114 -52.89 -11.51 -6.62
C SER A 114 -53.44 -12.25 -5.41
N SER A 115 -53.61 -11.54 -4.29
CA SER A 115 -54.46 -11.99 -3.18
C SER A 115 -55.80 -11.26 -3.26
N LYS A 116 -56.79 -11.96 -3.80
CA LYS A 116 -58.18 -11.54 -3.83
C LYS A 116 -58.79 -11.85 -2.46
N SER A 117 -58.80 -10.88 -1.53
CA SER A 117 -59.57 -11.00 -0.29
C SER A 117 -60.97 -10.44 -0.52
N GLY A 118 -61.94 -11.34 -0.66
CA GLY A 118 -63.36 -11.00 -0.55
C GLY A 118 -63.78 -11.03 0.92
N GLY A 119 -64.37 -9.94 1.38
CA GLY A 119 -65.10 -9.84 2.63
C GLY A 119 -66.11 -8.72 2.45
N ALA A 120 -67.38 -9.09 2.27
CA ALA A 120 -68.49 -8.16 2.18
C ALA A 120 -68.84 -7.69 3.60
N ASP A 121 -69.14 -6.40 3.69
CA ASP A 121 -69.48 -5.68 4.91
C ASP A 121 -70.75 -6.21 5.59
N ASP A 122 -70.75 -6.11 6.91
CA ASP A 122 -71.82 -6.46 7.84
C ASP A 122 -73.08 -5.59 7.63
N ASP A 123 -74.23 -6.25 7.50
CA ASP A 123 -75.57 -5.69 7.74
C ASP A 123 -76.05 -6.15 9.14
N ALA A 124 -76.19 -5.22 10.09
CA ALA A 124 -77.22 -5.18 11.15
C ALA A 124 -77.04 -3.98 12.10
#